data_AF-A0A932KE79-F1
#
_entry.id   AF-A0A932KE79-F1
#
_cell.length_a   1.000
_cell.length_b   1.000
_cell.length_c   1.000
_cell.angle_alpha   90.00
_cell.angle_beta   90.00
_cell.angle_gamma   90.00
#
_symmetry.space_group_name_H-M   'P 1'
#
loop_
_entity.id
_entity.type
_entity.pdbx_description
1 polymer ?
#
loop_
_entity_poly.entity_id
_entity_poly.type
_entity_poly.pdbx_seq_one_letter_code
_entity_poly.pdbx_strand_id
1 'polypeptide(L)'
;MSAYVPVALRRDVRARFGNRCAYCRTAESLSVAIYEIEHIIPQGAGGETVLENLCLACPTCNRYKAQRRTAIAPLIGQPAPLFHPQQQPWEDHFTWSADATEIIGLTPTGQATIEALRMNRPPLLRLRRMWVKMGEHPSQTA
;
A
#
# COMPACT_ATOMS: atom_id res chain seq x y z
N MET A 1 -22.23 3.58 -2.49
CA MET A 1 -22.08 3.50 -1.02
C MET A 1 -21.07 2.41 -0.72
N SER A 2 -20.08 2.67 0.13
CA SER A 2 -19.15 1.62 0.59
C SER A 2 -19.91 0.65 1.50
N ALA A 3 -19.71 -0.65 1.32
CA ALA A 3 -20.37 -1.63 2.20
C ALA A 3 -19.83 -1.52 3.64
N TYR A 4 -20.68 -1.85 4.61
CA TYR A 4 -20.29 -1.92 6.01
C TYR A 4 -19.22 -3.00 6.22
N VAL A 5 -18.11 -2.63 6.85
CA VAL A 5 -17.06 -3.57 7.29
C VAL A 5 -17.21 -3.82 8.79
N PRO A 6 -17.52 -5.06 9.23
CA PRO A 6 -17.70 -5.37 10.65
C PRO A 6 -16.49 -4.99 11.51
N VAL A 7 -16.73 -4.55 12.74
CA VAL A 7 -15.66 -4.10 13.66
C VAL A 7 -14.58 -5.17 13.88
N ALA A 8 -14.98 -6.44 14.03
CA ALA A 8 -14.04 -7.56 14.15
C ALA A 8 -13.13 -7.65 12.92
N LEU A 9 -13.70 -7.60 11.72
CA LEU A 9 -12.96 -7.64 10.47
C LEU A 9 -12.01 -6.43 10.30
N ARG A 10 -12.45 -5.23 10.72
CA ARG A 10 -11.57 -4.05 10.75
C ARG A 10 -10.36 -4.26 11.65
N ARG A 11 -10.56 -4.89 12.82
CA ARG A 11 -9.46 -5.21 13.76
C ARG A 11 -8.50 -6.22 13.16
N ASP A 12 -9.02 -7.27 12.52
CA ASP A 12 -8.21 -8.34 11.93
C ASP A 12 -7.33 -7.80 10.78
N VAL A 13 -7.91 -6.96 9.91
CA VAL A 13 -7.14 -6.26 8.86
C VAL A 13 -6.03 -5.41 9.48
N ARG A 14 -6.34 -4.60 10.51
CA ARG A 14 -5.33 -3.72 11.13
C ARG A 14 -4.20 -4.51 11.80
N ALA A 15 -4.53 -5.61 12.47
CA ALA A 15 -3.54 -6.51 13.05
C ALA A 15 -2.67 -7.16 11.97
N ARG A 16 -3.27 -7.64 10.87
CA ARG A 16 -2.57 -8.26 9.74
C ARG A 16 -1.50 -7.34 9.12
N PHE A 17 -1.79 -6.05 9.04
CA PHE A 17 -0.88 -5.06 8.45
C PHE A 17 -0.04 -4.29 9.48
N GLY A 18 -0.12 -4.61 10.76
CA GLY A 18 0.65 -3.96 11.83
C GLY A 18 0.43 -2.45 11.92
N ASN A 19 -0.81 -1.99 11.64
CA ASN A 19 -1.15 -0.57 11.51
C ASN A 19 -0.30 0.20 10.47
N ARG A 20 0.14 -0.47 9.39
CA ARG A 20 0.85 0.15 8.26
C ARG A 20 0.03 0.07 7.00
N CYS A 21 0.32 0.99 6.07
CA CYS A 21 -0.24 0.93 4.73
C CYS A 21 0.31 -0.32 4.04
N ALA A 22 -0.59 -1.14 3.50
CA ALA A 22 -0.28 -2.37 2.80
C ALA A 22 0.63 -2.15 1.58
N TYR A 23 0.57 -0.95 0.97
CA TYR A 23 1.35 -0.60 -0.23
C TYR A 23 2.64 0.13 0.11
N CYS A 24 2.55 1.35 0.67
CA CYS A 24 3.72 2.21 0.87
C CYS A 24 4.45 1.97 2.19
N ARG A 25 3.96 1.04 3.03
CA ARG A 25 4.52 0.60 4.32
C ARG A 25 4.75 1.73 5.35
N THR A 26 4.22 2.93 5.12
CA THR A 26 4.15 3.97 6.14
C THR A 26 3.26 3.49 7.29
N ALA A 27 3.75 3.61 8.52
CA ALA A 27 2.96 3.35 9.73
C ALA A 27 1.96 4.48 9.96
N GLU A 28 0.75 4.15 10.40
CA GLU A 28 -0.27 5.15 10.72
C GLU A 28 0.21 6.10 11.82
N SER A 29 1.01 5.62 12.78
CA SER A 29 1.61 6.46 13.85
C SER A 29 2.53 7.57 13.35
N LEU A 30 3.09 7.44 12.14
CA LEU A 30 3.92 8.47 11.50
C LEU A 30 3.07 9.48 10.70
N SER A 31 1.76 9.29 10.66
CA SER A 31 0.82 10.12 9.93
C SER A 31 -0.22 10.69 10.88
N VAL A 32 -0.69 11.91 10.58
CA VAL A 32 -1.87 12.48 11.25
C VAL A 32 -3.19 11.98 10.64
N ALA A 33 -3.11 11.16 9.58
CA ALA A 33 -4.27 10.64 8.88
C ALA A 33 -4.71 9.29 9.45
N ILE A 34 -6.02 9.08 9.53
CA ILE A 34 -6.62 7.78 9.84
C ILE A 34 -6.59 6.92 8.58
N TYR A 35 -6.09 5.69 8.70
CA TYR A 35 -6.01 4.75 7.58
C TYR A 35 -7.35 4.03 7.38
N GLU A 36 -7.57 3.66 6.13
CA GLU A 36 -8.85 3.17 5.64
C GLU A 36 -8.76 1.67 5.40
N ILE A 37 -9.89 0.98 5.62
CA ILE A 37 -10.03 -0.42 5.21
C ILE A 37 -10.45 -0.40 3.75
N GLU A 38 -9.56 -0.84 2.90
CA GLU A 38 -9.69 -0.78 1.45
C GLU A 38 -9.98 -2.17 0.88
N HIS A 39 -10.88 -2.25 -0.10
CA HIS A 39 -11.02 -3.42 -0.95
C HIS A 39 -9.94 -3.47 -2.04
N ILE A 40 -9.16 -4.55 -2.04
CA ILE A 40 -8.08 -4.78 -3.01
C ILE A 40 -8.67 -4.91 -4.42
N ILE A 41 -9.62 -5.82 -4.59
CA ILE A 41 -10.55 -5.85 -5.71
C ILE A 41 -11.72 -4.92 -5.36
N PRO A 42 -11.95 -3.86 -6.15
CA PRO A 42 -13.01 -2.91 -5.81
C PRO A 42 -14.40 -3.53 -5.84
N GLN A 43 -15.29 -3.04 -4.98
CA GLN A 43 -16.67 -3.55 -4.87
C GLN A 43 -17.45 -3.42 -6.19
N GLY A 44 -17.25 -2.32 -6.93
CA GLY A 44 -17.87 -2.12 -8.25
C GLY A 44 -17.41 -3.13 -9.32
N ALA A 45 -16.33 -3.86 -9.05
CA ALA A 45 -15.84 -4.97 -9.87
C ALA A 45 -16.15 -6.34 -9.25
N GLY A 46 -17.09 -6.42 -8.30
CA GLY A 46 -17.48 -7.67 -7.63
C GLY A 46 -16.62 -8.05 -6.42
N GLY A 47 -15.78 -7.15 -5.90
CA GLY A 47 -14.95 -7.42 -4.73
C GLY A 47 -15.75 -7.60 -3.45
N GLU A 48 -15.59 -8.75 -2.80
CA GLU A 48 -16.29 -9.12 -1.57
C GLU A 48 -15.71 -8.42 -0.33
N THR A 49 -16.53 -8.26 0.71
CA THR A 49 -16.09 -7.70 2.01
C THR A 49 -15.63 -8.84 2.93
N VAL A 50 -14.49 -9.43 2.58
CA VAL A 50 -13.85 -10.55 3.29
C VAL A 50 -12.38 -10.22 3.56
N LEU A 51 -11.77 -10.86 4.55
CA LEU A 51 -10.41 -10.53 5.00
C LEU A 51 -9.41 -10.58 3.85
N GLU A 52 -9.52 -11.58 2.98
CA GLU A 52 -8.67 -11.87 1.83
C GLU A 52 -8.71 -10.77 0.78
N ASN A 53 -9.78 -9.99 0.72
CA ASN A 53 -9.94 -8.87 -0.20
C ASN A 53 -9.80 -7.50 0.50
N LEU A 54 -9.51 -7.46 1.79
CA LEU A 54 -9.35 -6.22 2.53
C LEU A 54 -7.90 -5.97 2.93
N CYS A 55 -7.48 -4.71 2.86
CA CYS A 55 -6.20 -4.27 3.37
C CYS A 55 -6.29 -2.93 4.09
N LEU A 56 -5.30 -2.63 4.94
CA LEU A 56 -5.17 -1.31 5.54
C LEU A 56 -4.39 -0.40 4.58
N ALA A 57 -4.96 0.73 4.20
CA ALA A 57 -4.32 1.66 3.27
C ALA A 57 -4.31 3.08 3.83
N CYS A 58 -3.21 3.81 3.60
CA CYS A 58 -3.23 5.24 3.86
C CYS A 58 -4.17 5.94 2.86
N PRO A 59 -4.81 7.06 3.24
CA PRO A 59 -5.80 7.69 2.37
C PRO A 59 -5.25 8.12 1.01
N THR A 60 -3.94 8.41 0.92
CA THR A 60 -3.35 8.76 -0.38
C THR A 60 -3.19 7.57 -1.31
N CYS A 61 -2.69 6.43 -0.82
CA CYS A 61 -2.56 5.22 -1.64
C CYS A 61 -3.93 4.71 -2.08
N ASN A 62 -4.90 4.67 -1.16
CA ASN A 62 -6.27 4.27 -1.46
C ASN A 62 -6.90 5.17 -2.53
N ARG A 63 -6.83 6.50 -2.35
CA ARG A 63 -7.36 7.45 -3.34
C ARG A 63 -6.70 7.36 -4.70
N TYR A 64 -5.38 7.17 -4.77
CA TYR A 64 -4.75 6.95 -6.05
C TYR A 64 -5.23 5.63 -6.66
N LYS A 65 -5.16 4.51 -5.95
CA LYS A 65 -5.63 3.22 -6.48
C LYS A 65 -7.07 3.32 -6.98
N ALA A 66 -7.96 3.92 -6.20
CA ALA A 66 -9.38 4.07 -6.52
C ALA A 66 -9.97 2.73 -7.00
N GLN A 67 -10.43 2.67 -8.25
CA GLN A 67 -11.01 1.47 -8.86
C GLN A 67 -10.01 0.70 -9.75
N ARG A 68 -8.74 1.10 -9.79
CA ARG A 68 -7.75 0.52 -10.70
C ARG A 68 -7.30 -0.85 -10.19
N ARG A 69 -7.14 -1.78 -11.14
CA ARG A 69 -6.59 -3.13 -10.93
C ARG A 69 -5.32 -3.38 -11.73
N THR A 70 -5.03 -2.51 -12.68
CA THR A 70 -3.83 -2.55 -13.53
C THR A 70 -3.28 -1.14 -13.71
N ALA A 71 -2.00 -1.05 -14.06
CA ALA A 71 -1.37 0.16 -14.57
C ALA A 71 -0.21 -0.22 -15.49
N ILE A 72 0.32 0.75 -16.24
CA ILE A 72 1.50 0.54 -17.08
C ILE A 72 2.72 0.40 -16.17
N ALA A 73 3.49 -0.68 -16.36
CA ALA A 73 4.79 -0.87 -15.73
C ALA A 73 5.85 -0.10 -16.53
N PRO A 74 6.48 0.95 -15.96
CA PRO A 74 7.33 1.86 -16.74
C PRO A 74 8.52 1.22 -17.46
N LEU A 75 9.14 0.16 -16.93
CA LEU A 75 10.32 -0.42 -17.57
C LEU A 75 9.98 -1.20 -18.85
N ILE A 76 8.81 -1.84 -18.90
CA ILE A 76 8.40 -2.66 -20.04
C ILE A 76 7.35 -1.99 -20.93
N GLY A 77 6.76 -0.87 -20.48
CA GLY A 77 5.73 -0.13 -21.21
C GLY A 77 4.42 -0.91 -21.40
N GLN A 78 4.21 -2.00 -20.67
CA GLN A 78 3.04 -2.88 -20.78
C GLN A 78 2.16 -2.82 -19.52
N PRO A 79 0.85 -3.08 -19.63
CA PRO A 79 -0.02 -3.22 -18.48
C PRO A 79 0.42 -4.39 -17.57
N ALA A 80 0.45 -4.15 -16.27
CA ALA A 80 0.62 -5.17 -15.24
C ALA A 80 -0.46 -5.02 -14.17
N PRO A 81 -0.84 -6.12 -13.47
CA PRO A 81 -1.76 -6.03 -12.34
C PRO A 81 -1.11 -5.24 -11.21
N LEU A 82 -1.94 -4.51 -10.44
CA LEU A 82 -1.51 -3.89 -9.19
C LEU A 82 -1.29 -4.96 -8.13
N PHE A 83 -0.40 -4.67 -7.19
CA PHE A 83 -0.02 -5.55 -6.10
C PHE A 83 -1.22 -5.95 -5.22
N HIS A 84 -1.31 -7.25 -4.89
CA HIS A 84 -2.35 -7.83 -4.06
C HIS A 84 -1.82 -8.16 -2.66
N PRO A 85 -1.96 -7.25 -1.68
CA PRO A 85 -1.24 -7.34 -0.39
C PRO A 85 -1.63 -8.53 0.51
N GLN A 86 -2.72 -9.24 0.22
CA GLN A 86 -3.10 -10.47 0.94
C GLN A 86 -2.55 -11.75 0.31
N GLN A 87 -2.14 -11.70 -0.96
CA GLN A 87 -1.75 -12.89 -1.74
C GLN A 87 -0.27 -12.85 -2.15
N GLN A 88 0.31 -11.66 -2.23
CA GLN A 88 1.68 -11.44 -2.68
C GLN A 88 2.52 -10.91 -1.52
N PRO A 89 3.66 -11.54 -1.20
CA PRO A 89 4.65 -10.97 -0.28
C PRO A 89 5.16 -9.63 -0.79
N TRP A 90 5.34 -8.66 0.10
CA TRP A 90 5.75 -7.31 -0.32
C TRP A 90 7.18 -7.32 -0.86
N GLU A 91 8.06 -8.06 -0.20
CA GLU A 91 9.47 -8.26 -0.51
C GLU A 91 9.73 -8.91 -1.88
N ASP A 92 8.77 -9.66 -2.43
CA ASP A 92 8.89 -10.25 -3.77
C ASP A 92 8.71 -9.20 -4.88
N HIS A 93 7.97 -8.13 -4.59
CA HIS A 93 7.61 -7.11 -5.57
C HIS A 93 8.31 -5.78 -5.34
N PHE A 94 8.79 -5.54 -4.14
CA PHE A 94 9.35 -4.26 -3.72
C PHE A 94 10.57 -4.44 -2.82
N THR A 95 11.46 -3.46 -2.87
CA THR A 95 12.50 -3.27 -1.87
C THR A 95 12.62 -1.79 -1.51
N TRP A 96 13.30 -1.49 -0.43
CA TRP A 96 13.71 -0.13 -0.11
C TRP A 96 15.03 0.21 -0.81
N SER A 97 15.21 1.48 -1.19
CA SER A 97 16.52 2.01 -1.52
C SER A 97 17.49 1.87 -0.35
N ALA A 98 18.80 1.97 -0.61
CA ALA A 98 19.83 1.82 0.42
C ALA A 98 19.68 2.81 1.60
N ASP A 99 19.12 4.00 1.35
CA ASP A 99 18.82 5.02 2.37
C ASP A 99 17.41 4.87 2.99
N ALA A 100 16.66 3.85 2.57
CA ALA A 100 15.29 3.55 2.95
C ALA A 100 14.28 4.69 2.75
N THR A 101 14.48 5.54 1.75
CA THR A 101 13.55 6.64 1.45
C THR A 101 12.64 6.34 0.27
N GLU A 102 13.09 5.50 -0.66
CA GLU A 102 12.39 5.18 -1.90
C GLU A 102 12.00 3.70 -1.94
N ILE A 103 10.82 3.41 -2.48
CA ILE A 103 10.41 2.03 -2.79
C ILE A 103 10.79 1.71 -4.23
N ILE A 104 11.55 0.64 -4.46
CA ILE A 104 11.98 0.17 -5.77
C ILE A 104 11.12 -1.02 -6.18
N GLY A 105 10.60 -1.01 -7.40
CA GLY A 105 9.76 -2.10 -7.93
C GLY A 105 10.61 -3.17 -8.61
N LEU A 106 10.62 -4.37 -8.02
CA LEU A 106 11.41 -5.53 -8.49
C LEU A 106 10.74 -6.27 -9.66
N THR A 107 9.43 -6.10 -9.81
CA THR A 107 8.61 -6.77 -10.82
C THR A 107 7.75 -5.76 -11.59
N PRO A 108 7.20 -6.12 -12.76
CA PRO A 108 6.23 -5.28 -13.47
C PRO A 108 5.04 -4.88 -12.59
N THR A 109 4.53 -5.78 -11.75
CA THR A 109 3.47 -5.49 -10.76
C THR A 109 3.91 -4.45 -9.74
N GLY A 110 5.12 -4.59 -9.19
CA GLY A 110 5.66 -3.62 -8.24
C GLY A 110 5.81 -2.23 -8.87
N GLN A 111 6.37 -2.18 -10.08
CA GLN A 111 6.57 -0.94 -10.83
C GLN A 111 5.25 -0.25 -11.19
N ALA A 112 4.29 -1.01 -11.74
CA ALA A 112 2.95 -0.51 -12.03
C ALA A 112 2.27 0.02 -10.76
N THR A 113 2.45 -0.65 -9.61
CA THR A 113 1.88 -0.24 -8.32
C THR A 113 2.52 1.05 -7.80
N ILE A 114 3.85 1.19 -7.84
CA ILE A 114 4.55 2.40 -7.41
C ILE A 114 4.04 3.61 -8.20
N GLU A 115 3.98 3.47 -9.52
CA GLU A 115 3.55 4.54 -10.41
C GLU A 115 2.07 4.86 -10.21
N ALA A 116 1.24 3.82 -10.15
CA ALA A 116 -0.20 3.95 -9.95
C ALA A 116 -0.53 4.68 -8.65
N LEU A 117 0.04 4.23 -7.53
CA LEU A 117 -0.31 4.70 -6.18
C LEU A 117 0.54 5.90 -5.75
N ARG A 118 1.46 6.37 -6.61
CA ARG A 118 2.42 7.46 -6.32
C ARG A 118 3.15 7.21 -5.00
N MET A 119 3.67 6.00 -4.84
CA MET A 119 4.29 5.53 -3.58
C MET A 119 5.61 6.24 -3.24
N ASN A 120 6.22 6.91 -4.22
CA ASN A 120 7.42 7.73 -4.09
C ASN A 120 7.18 9.21 -4.40
N ARG A 121 5.97 9.72 -4.15
CA ARG A 121 5.68 11.15 -4.36
C ARG A 121 6.63 12.04 -3.54
N PRO A 122 7.07 13.21 -4.06
CA PRO A 122 8.13 14.00 -3.42
C PRO A 122 7.89 14.36 -1.94
N PRO A 123 6.67 14.73 -1.49
CA PRO A 123 6.42 14.99 -0.08
C PRO A 123 6.66 13.78 0.82
N LEU A 124 6.32 12.57 0.34
CA LEU A 124 6.52 11.34 1.12
C LEU A 124 8.00 10.97 1.20
N LEU A 125 8.77 11.15 0.12
CA LEU A 125 10.23 10.95 0.15
C LEU A 125 10.90 11.90 1.15
N ARG A 126 10.47 13.18 1.17
CA ARG A 126 10.95 14.16 2.15
C ARG A 126 10.67 13.72 3.60
N LEU A 127 9.47 13.22 3.87
CA LEU A 127 9.10 12.75 5.21
C LEU A 127 9.86 11.49 5.61
N ARG A 128 10.01 10.51 4.71
CA ARG A 128 10.81 9.30 4.96
C ARG A 128 12.25 9.63 5.32
N ARG A 129 12.89 10.60 4.65
CA ARG A 129 14.22 11.08 5.04
C ARG A 129 14.28 11.57 6.49
N MET A 130 13.22 12.20 6.99
CA MET A 130 13.15 12.64 8.38
C MET A 130 12.93 11.46 9.33
N TRP A 131 11.99 10.57 9.02
CA TRP A 131 11.72 9.38 9.84
C TRP A 131 12.90 8.41 9.92
N VAL A 132 13.65 8.23 8.83
CA VAL A 132 14.89 7.43 8.80
C VAL A 132 15.92 8.01 9.78
N LYS A 133 16.11 9.34 9.79
CA LYS A 133 17.03 10.00 10.74
C LYS A 133 16.60 9.83 12.20
N MET A 134 15.31 9.65 12.45
CA MET A 134 14.76 9.41 13.79
C MET A 134 14.73 7.91 14.15
N GLY A 135 15.10 7.01 13.24
CA GLY A 135 15.06 5.56 13.45
C GLY A 135 13.66 4.95 13.40
N GLU A 136 12.66 5.70 12.91
CA GLU A 136 11.25 5.28 12.88
C GLU A 136 10.82 4.66 11.55
N HIS A 137 11.66 4.78 10.51
CA HIS A 137 11.39 4.25 9.18
C HIS A 137 12.65 3.59 8.58
N PRO A 138 12.51 2.44 7.88
CA PRO A 138 11.29 1.64 7.75
C PRO A 138 10.96 1.00 9.11
N SER A 139 9.67 0.92 9.44
CA SER A 139 9.24 0.36 10.73
C SER A 139 9.65 -1.11 10.79
N GLN A 140 10.53 -1.45 11.73
CA GLN A 140 11.05 -2.82 11.89
C GLN A 140 10.08 -3.74 12.64
N THR A 141 9.07 -3.19 13.30
CA THR A 141 8.06 -3.94 14.06
C THR A 141 7.00 -4.49 13.12
N ALA A 142 6.81 -5.81 13.14
CA ALA A 142 5.74 -6.54 12.46
C ALA A 142 4.38 -6.18 13.05
#